data_AF-A0A1H5W7G0-F1
#
_entry.id   AF-A0A1H5W7G0-F1
#
_cell.length_a   1.000
_cell.length_b   1.000
_cell.length_c   1.000
_cell.angle_alpha   90.00
_cell.angle_beta   90.00
_cell.angle_gamma   90.00
#
_symmetry.space_group_name_H-M   'P 1'
#
loop_
_entity.id
_entity.type
_entity.pdbx_description
1 polymer ?
#
loop_
_entity_poly.entity_id
_entity_poly.type
_entity_poly.pdbx_seq_one_letter_code
_entity_poly.pdbx_strand_id
1 'polypeptide(L)'
;MFLNELLEDYAASSHKEELAREFIRLLWQSGCTSKNYSRFYTFKVDASLLGKCPDLADLFSEYNRTLYTVAKSYYKGSLEPVDYIRIHVNNVYARLCDPDVYYDKTYYACLQTPKKEYYKAVQKLKDDENVDAETIRDNIRRELAAAERIRKQCLENKLELSWAEYKELINGFIRRIMDNYVTIEEYESRHGWEIKASIDGWSEDNYAIKYFCRCLTGYMLNYIRDRRPKPLKRKPCIVCSEEFIYKSSKKQYCDPCKRGKQLQWQTQSMNRKRKK
;
A
#
# COMPACT_ATOMS: atom_id res chain seq x y z
N MET A 1 -17.02 -23.25 11.80
CA MET A 1 -16.66 -22.58 13.06
C MET A 1 -16.65 -21.11 12.75
N PHE A 2 -17.56 -20.35 13.35
CA PHE A 2 -17.63 -18.93 13.07
C PHE A 2 -16.42 -18.22 13.71
N LEU A 3 -15.93 -17.17 13.06
CA LEU A 3 -14.74 -16.47 13.50
C LEU A 3 -15.03 -15.66 14.78
N ASN A 4 -16.21 -15.07 14.90
CA ASN A 4 -16.65 -14.37 16.12
C ASN A 4 -16.64 -15.30 17.34
N GLU A 5 -17.22 -16.49 17.25
CA GLU A 5 -17.25 -17.48 18.34
C GLU A 5 -15.83 -17.84 18.80
N LEU A 6 -14.92 -18.11 17.86
CA LEU A 6 -13.52 -18.38 18.17
C LEU A 6 -12.85 -17.23 18.94
N LEU A 7 -13.20 -15.98 18.62
CA LEU A 7 -12.62 -14.80 19.26
C LEU A 7 -13.20 -14.57 20.67
N GLU A 8 -14.48 -14.87 20.87
CA GLU A 8 -15.11 -14.86 22.19
C GLU A 8 -14.51 -15.94 23.09
N ASP A 9 -14.40 -17.17 22.57
CA ASP A 9 -13.72 -18.27 23.26
C ASP A 9 -12.27 -17.90 23.60
N TYR A 10 -11.56 -17.26 22.66
CA TYR A 10 -10.21 -16.77 22.90
C TYR A 10 -10.15 -15.73 24.01
N ALA A 11 -11.11 -14.80 24.07
CA ALA A 11 -11.16 -13.77 25.09
C ALA A 11 -11.37 -14.37 26.49
N ALA A 12 -12.28 -15.35 26.61
CA ALA A 12 -12.67 -16.00 27.85
C ALA A 12 -11.76 -17.15 28.32
N SER A 13 -10.98 -17.75 27.41
CA SER A 13 -10.18 -18.95 27.69
C SER A 13 -8.84 -18.67 28.37
N SER A 14 -8.41 -19.59 29.24
CA SER A 14 -7.03 -19.68 29.74
C SER A 14 -6.05 -20.29 28.73
N HIS A 15 -6.54 -20.96 27.69
CA HIS A 15 -5.77 -21.67 26.66
C HIS A 15 -5.58 -20.85 25.37
N LYS A 16 -5.39 -19.52 25.51
CA LYS A 16 -5.31 -18.58 24.39
C LYS A 16 -4.33 -19.00 23.29
N GLU A 17 -3.12 -19.43 23.65
CA GLU A 17 -2.11 -19.80 22.65
C GLU A 17 -2.47 -21.07 21.85
N GLU A 18 -3.30 -21.97 22.38
CA GLU A 18 -3.80 -23.12 21.61
C GLU A 18 -4.79 -22.67 20.54
N LEU A 19 -5.75 -21.83 20.92
CA LEU A 19 -6.73 -21.24 20.00
C LEU A 19 -6.06 -20.38 18.92
N ALA A 20 -5.07 -19.56 19.29
CA ALA A 20 -4.31 -18.77 18.32
C ALA A 20 -3.51 -19.67 17.36
N ARG A 21 -2.87 -20.73 17.85
CA ARG A 21 -2.15 -21.68 16.99
C ARG A 21 -3.09 -22.37 16.02
N GLU A 22 -4.27 -22.77 16.47
CA GLU A 22 -5.28 -23.40 15.63
C GLU A 22 -5.78 -22.45 14.55
N PHE A 23 -6.10 -21.19 14.91
CA PHE A 23 -6.47 -20.17 13.94
C PHE A 23 -5.38 -19.93 12.88
N ILE A 24 -4.13 -19.77 13.33
CA ILE A 24 -2.97 -19.59 12.43
C ILE A 24 -2.80 -20.80 11.51
N ARG A 25 -2.98 -22.02 12.05
CA ARG A 25 -2.94 -23.26 11.26
C ARG A 25 -4.01 -23.24 10.16
N LEU A 26 -5.26 -22.92 10.49
CA LEU A 26 -6.37 -22.80 9.54
C LEU A 26 -6.09 -21.74 8.47
N LEU A 27 -5.58 -20.56 8.88
CA LEU A 27 -5.19 -19.49 7.98
C LEU A 27 -4.20 -19.96 6.91
N TRP A 28 -3.15 -20.68 7.30
CA TRP A 28 -2.13 -21.12 6.34
C TRP A 28 -2.51 -22.37 5.56
N GLN A 29 -3.42 -23.20 6.08
CA GLN A 29 -3.98 -24.35 5.38
C GLN A 29 -5.09 -24.00 4.40
N SER A 30 -5.64 -22.79 4.48
CA SER A 30 -6.60 -22.26 3.51
C SER A 30 -6.11 -22.50 2.07
N GLY A 31 -7.03 -23.03 1.23
CA GLY A 31 -6.79 -23.25 -0.19
C GLY A 31 -6.66 -21.95 -1.01
N CYS A 32 -6.83 -20.79 -0.36
CA CYS A 32 -6.69 -19.48 -1.00
C CYS A 32 -5.22 -19.17 -1.32
N THR A 33 -4.91 -19.14 -2.61
CA THR A 33 -3.57 -18.85 -3.12
C THR A 33 -3.57 -17.56 -3.94
N SER A 34 -2.39 -17.00 -4.17
CA SER A 34 -2.20 -15.89 -5.12
C SER A 34 -1.10 -16.29 -6.09
N LYS A 35 -1.26 -15.93 -7.36
CA LYS A 35 -0.28 -16.18 -8.40
C LYS A 35 -0.13 -14.95 -9.29
N ASN A 36 1.08 -14.79 -9.83
CA ASN A 36 1.40 -13.75 -10.79
C ASN A 36 1.21 -14.28 -12.22
N TYR A 37 0.66 -13.44 -13.09
CA TYR A 37 0.36 -13.77 -14.47
C TYR A 37 0.84 -12.67 -15.39
N SER A 38 1.48 -13.09 -16.47
CA SER A 38 1.79 -12.26 -17.61
C SER A 38 0.52 -11.93 -18.38
N ARG A 39 0.27 -10.63 -18.57
CA ARG A 39 -0.78 -10.07 -19.41
C ARG A 39 -0.16 -9.16 -20.45
N PHE A 40 -0.90 -8.91 -21.52
CA PHE A 40 -0.43 -8.05 -22.59
C PHE A 40 -1.48 -6.98 -22.87
N TYR A 41 -1.04 -5.73 -23.00
CA TYR A 41 -1.81 -4.76 -23.76
C TYR A 41 -1.59 -5.07 -25.23
N THR A 42 -2.65 -5.47 -25.91
CA THR A 42 -2.64 -5.77 -27.33
C THR A 42 -3.60 -4.88 -28.11
N PHE A 43 -3.24 -4.64 -29.36
CA PHE A 43 -4.11 -4.08 -30.38
C PHE A 43 -3.67 -4.61 -31.76
N LYS A 44 -4.61 -4.67 -32.70
CA LYS A 44 -4.32 -5.10 -34.06
C LYS A 44 -4.00 -3.88 -34.90
N VAL A 45 -2.85 -3.92 -35.58
CA VAL A 45 -2.45 -2.90 -36.55
C VAL A 45 -3.12 -3.22 -37.88
N ASP A 46 -3.85 -2.25 -38.42
CA ASP A 46 -4.45 -2.35 -39.75
C ASP A 46 -3.75 -1.36 -40.68
N ALA A 47 -2.88 -1.88 -41.56
CA ALA A 47 -2.11 -1.07 -42.48
C ALA A 47 -3.00 -0.27 -43.46
N SER A 48 -4.21 -0.75 -43.76
CA SER A 48 -5.14 -0.04 -44.64
C SER A 48 -5.61 1.29 -44.04
N LEU A 49 -5.77 1.33 -42.71
CA LEU A 49 -6.14 2.54 -41.97
C LEU A 49 -4.97 3.53 -41.83
N LEU A 50 -3.74 3.07 -42.09
CA LEU A 50 -2.51 3.85 -41.97
C LEU A 50 -1.90 4.21 -43.34
N GLY A 51 -2.56 3.83 -44.45
CA GLY A 51 -1.97 3.73 -45.79
C GLY A 51 -1.34 5.00 -46.38
N LYS A 52 -1.50 6.16 -45.75
CA LYS A 52 -0.81 7.40 -46.11
C LYS A 52 0.61 7.52 -45.52
N CYS A 53 0.96 6.71 -44.51
CA CYS A 53 2.25 6.72 -43.82
C CYS A 53 2.71 5.27 -43.52
N PRO A 54 3.45 4.63 -44.44
CA PRO A 54 3.93 3.25 -44.29
C PRO A 54 4.71 3.02 -42.99
N ASP A 55 5.52 4.00 -42.58
CA ASP A 55 6.35 3.96 -41.38
C ASP A 55 5.55 3.78 -40.08
N LEU A 56 4.27 4.20 -40.06
CA LEU A 56 3.40 4.03 -38.90
C LEU A 56 3.01 2.55 -38.69
N ALA A 57 2.80 1.80 -39.77
CA ALA A 57 2.40 0.40 -39.66
C ALA A 57 3.53 -0.43 -39.02
N ASP A 58 4.77 -0.19 -39.44
CA ASP A 58 5.95 -0.83 -38.86
C ASP A 58 6.17 -0.40 -37.41
N LEU A 59 6.09 0.91 -37.13
CA LEU A 59 6.20 1.46 -35.79
C LEU A 59 5.18 0.83 -34.84
N PHE A 60 3.90 0.80 -35.19
CA PHE A 60 2.88 0.24 -34.30
C PHE A 60 2.98 -1.27 -34.19
N SER A 61 3.48 -1.97 -35.21
CA SER A 61 3.70 -3.42 -35.14
C SER A 61 4.81 -3.77 -34.14
N GLU A 62 5.84 -2.93 -34.00
CA GLU A 62 6.90 -3.05 -32.98
C GLU A 62 6.31 -3.00 -31.55
N TYR A 63 5.29 -2.16 -31.33
CA TYR A 63 4.71 -1.92 -30.00
C TYR A 63 3.29 -2.48 -29.81
N ASN A 64 2.81 -3.35 -30.70
CA ASN A 64 1.44 -3.85 -30.68
C ASN A 64 1.12 -4.78 -29.49
N ARG A 65 2.17 -5.16 -28.74
CA ARG A 65 2.11 -6.12 -27.64
C ARG A 65 3.05 -5.71 -26.52
N THR A 66 2.50 -5.08 -25.48
CA THR A 66 3.26 -4.65 -24.29
C THR A 66 2.97 -5.59 -23.12
N LEU A 67 4.00 -6.26 -22.59
CA LEU A 67 3.90 -7.17 -21.45
C LEU A 67 3.76 -6.42 -20.12
N TYR A 68 2.92 -6.93 -19.22
CA TYR A 68 2.87 -6.52 -17.83
C TYR A 68 2.42 -7.69 -16.93
N THR A 69 2.72 -7.61 -15.64
CA THR A 69 2.35 -8.66 -14.67
C THR A 69 1.20 -8.21 -13.78
N VAL A 70 0.30 -9.14 -13.47
CA VAL A 70 -0.80 -8.96 -12.52
C VAL A 70 -0.79 -10.07 -11.47
N ALA A 71 -1.14 -9.75 -10.24
CA ALA A 71 -1.42 -10.72 -9.20
C ALA A 71 -2.92 -10.99 -9.13
N LYS A 72 -3.31 -12.26 -9.03
CA LYS A 72 -4.71 -12.65 -8.85
C LYS A 72 -4.83 -13.73 -7.78
N SER A 73 -5.83 -13.55 -6.91
CA SER A 73 -6.21 -14.56 -5.91
C SER A 73 -7.02 -15.69 -6.55
N TYR A 74 -6.80 -16.92 -6.10
CA TYR A 74 -7.46 -18.13 -6.53
C TYR A 74 -8.01 -18.88 -5.33
N TYR A 75 -9.28 -19.25 -5.44
CA TYR A 75 -10.02 -20.04 -4.47
C TYR A 75 -11.06 -20.87 -5.23
N LYS A 76 -11.49 -21.98 -4.63
CA LYS A 76 -12.51 -22.88 -5.17
C LYS A 76 -13.58 -23.08 -4.09
N GLY A 77 -14.84 -23.15 -4.51
CA GLY A 77 -15.96 -23.37 -3.59
C GLY A 77 -16.37 -22.12 -2.80
N SER A 78 -17.16 -22.33 -1.75
CA SER A 78 -17.53 -21.31 -0.77
C SER A 78 -16.31 -20.90 0.05
N LEU A 79 -16.29 -19.62 0.44
CA LEU A 79 -15.24 -19.06 1.27
C LEU A 79 -15.69 -19.06 2.73
N GLU A 80 -14.82 -19.55 3.60
CA GLU A 80 -14.97 -19.43 5.04
C GLU A 80 -14.39 -18.07 5.52
N PRO A 81 -14.78 -17.57 6.71
CA PRO A 81 -14.27 -16.30 7.24
C PRO A 81 -12.74 -16.17 7.22
N VAL A 82 -12.03 -17.24 7.58
CA VAL A 82 -10.56 -17.29 7.58
C VAL A 82 -9.96 -17.13 6.17
N ASP A 83 -10.67 -17.56 5.12
CA ASP A 83 -10.23 -17.44 3.73
C ASP A 83 -10.18 -15.98 3.29
N TYR A 84 -11.13 -15.16 3.72
CA TYR A 84 -11.10 -13.72 3.43
C TYR A 84 -9.88 -13.04 4.05
N ILE A 85 -9.51 -13.43 5.27
CA ILE A 85 -8.29 -12.97 5.92
C ILE A 85 -7.06 -13.47 5.16
N ARG A 86 -7.06 -14.73 4.70
CA ARG A 86 -5.98 -15.30 3.89
C ARG A 86 -5.78 -14.56 2.57
N ILE A 87 -6.86 -14.25 1.86
CA ILE A 87 -6.84 -13.47 0.61
C ILE A 87 -6.24 -12.08 0.89
N HIS A 88 -6.66 -11.43 1.98
CA HIS A 88 -6.12 -10.13 2.36
C HIS A 88 -4.62 -10.20 2.69
N VAL A 89 -4.18 -11.21 3.43
CA VAL A 89 -2.75 -11.45 3.72
C VAL A 89 -1.94 -11.61 2.43
N ASN A 90 -2.46 -12.33 1.43
CA ASN A 90 -1.80 -12.47 0.12
C ASN A 90 -1.74 -11.13 -0.62
N ASN A 91 -2.82 -10.35 -0.61
CA ASN A 91 -2.88 -9.05 -1.28
C ASN A 91 -1.94 -8.02 -0.65
N VAL A 92 -1.82 -8.03 0.68
CA VAL A 92 -0.88 -7.17 1.41
C VAL A 92 0.56 -7.52 1.02
N TYR A 93 0.90 -8.80 0.94
CA TYR A 93 2.22 -9.25 0.46
C TYR A 93 2.48 -8.80 -0.98
N ALA A 94 1.55 -9.07 -1.89
CA ALA A 94 1.69 -8.72 -3.29
C ALA A 94 1.88 -7.21 -3.49
N ARG A 95 1.19 -6.39 -2.70
CA ARG A 95 1.32 -4.94 -2.74
C ARG A 95 2.65 -4.45 -2.18
N LEU A 96 3.03 -4.93 -0.99
CA LEU A 96 4.12 -4.33 -0.21
C LEU A 96 5.48 -5.00 -0.40
N CYS A 97 5.52 -6.27 -0.80
CA CYS A 97 6.74 -7.07 -0.84
C CYS A 97 7.06 -7.61 -2.25
N ASP A 98 6.06 -8.13 -2.96
CA ASP A 98 6.28 -8.81 -4.26
C ASP A 98 6.81 -7.82 -5.32
N PRO A 99 8.02 -8.03 -5.86
CA PRO A 99 8.63 -7.07 -6.79
C PRO A 99 7.91 -7.00 -8.14
N ASP A 100 7.13 -7.99 -8.54
CA ASP A 100 6.65 -8.10 -9.92
C ASP A 100 5.32 -7.39 -10.19
N VAL A 101 4.60 -6.97 -9.15
CA VAL A 101 3.19 -6.56 -9.25
C VAL A 101 2.87 -5.30 -8.43
N TYR A 102 1.67 -4.72 -8.69
CA TYR A 102 1.13 -3.57 -7.97
C TYR A 102 2.03 -2.32 -8.02
N TYR A 103 2.39 -1.90 -9.24
CA TYR A 103 3.01 -0.60 -9.47
C TYR A 103 1.97 0.53 -9.46
N ASP A 104 2.44 1.79 -9.45
CA ASP A 104 1.56 2.95 -9.50
C ASP A 104 0.68 2.91 -10.76
N LYS A 105 -0.55 3.44 -10.68
CA LYS A 105 -1.47 3.48 -11.83
C LYS A 105 -0.87 4.16 -13.07
N THR A 106 0.03 5.11 -12.88
CA THR A 106 0.73 5.82 -13.95
C THR A 106 1.64 4.91 -14.76
N TYR A 107 2.27 3.91 -14.13
CA TYR A 107 3.05 2.88 -14.83
C TYR A 107 2.21 2.18 -15.90
N TYR A 108 1.04 1.69 -15.52
CA TYR A 108 0.12 0.99 -16.44
C TYR A 108 -0.43 1.93 -17.52
N ALA A 109 -0.66 3.22 -17.17
CA ALA A 109 -1.09 4.22 -18.13
C ALA A 109 -0.04 4.47 -19.23
N CYS A 110 1.24 4.53 -18.87
CA CYS A 110 2.36 4.66 -19.80
C CYS A 110 2.51 3.42 -20.71
N LEU A 111 2.33 2.22 -20.17
CA LEU A 111 2.36 0.98 -20.98
C LEU A 111 1.25 0.92 -22.04
N GLN A 112 0.15 1.65 -21.85
CA GLN A 112 -0.94 1.73 -22.82
C GLN A 112 -0.71 2.78 -23.92
N THR A 113 0.34 3.61 -23.81
CA THR A 113 0.60 4.68 -24.77
C THR A 113 0.66 4.20 -26.22
N PRO A 114 1.33 3.09 -26.58
CA PRO A 114 1.36 2.64 -27.98
C PRO A 114 -0.04 2.41 -28.56
N LYS A 115 -0.92 1.78 -27.79
CA LYS A 115 -2.31 1.53 -28.20
C LYS A 115 -3.09 2.84 -28.37
N LYS A 116 -2.90 3.79 -27.45
CA LYS A 116 -3.57 5.10 -27.50
C LYS A 116 -3.12 5.91 -28.71
N GLU A 117 -1.81 5.95 -28.96
CA GLU A 117 -1.24 6.65 -30.12
C GLU A 117 -1.69 6.01 -31.44
N TYR A 118 -1.83 4.67 -31.50
CA TYR A 118 -2.39 4.00 -32.68
C TYR A 118 -3.79 4.49 -33.01
N TYR A 119 -4.73 4.43 -32.05
CA TYR A 119 -6.11 4.87 -32.32
C TYR A 119 -6.20 6.37 -32.59
N LYS A 120 -5.34 7.17 -31.96
CA LYS A 120 -5.24 8.61 -32.22
C LYS A 120 -4.73 8.89 -33.64
N ALA A 121 -3.69 8.19 -34.10
CA ALA A 121 -3.16 8.30 -35.45
C ALA A 121 -4.21 7.89 -36.51
N VAL A 122 -4.91 6.78 -36.28
CA VAL A 122 -6.01 6.34 -37.15
C VAL A 122 -7.11 7.40 -37.24
N GLN A 123 -7.49 8.00 -36.11
CA GLN A 123 -8.52 9.06 -36.11
C GLN A 123 -8.05 10.29 -36.89
N LYS A 124 -6.83 10.77 -36.63
CA LYS A 124 -6.25 11.91 -37.35
C LYS A 124 -6.18 11.70 -38.86
N LEU A 125 -5.77 10.51 -39.30
CA LEU A 125 -5.70 10.18 -40.73
C LEU A 125 -7.09 10.11 -41.38
N LYS A 126 -8.14 9.74 -40.63
CA LYS A 126 -9.54 9.81 -41.10
C LYS A 126 -10.02 11.25 -41.25
N ASP A 127 -9.55 12.14 -40.38
CA ASP A 127 -9.89 13.57 -40.39
C ASP A 127 -8.97 14.38 -41.34
N ASP A 128 -8.22 13.69 -42.22
CA ASP A 128 -7.25 14.25 -43.17
C ASP A 128 -6.15 15.13 -42.52
N GLU A 129 -5.87 14.92 -41.23
CA GLU A 129 -4.75 15.56 -40.53
C GLU A 129 -3.41 14.91 -40.87
N ASN A 130 -2.34 15.72 -40.86
CA ASN A 130 -0.98 15.22 -40.96
C ASN A 130 -0.56 14.50 -39.67
N VAL A 131 0.09 13.34 -39.82
CA VAL A 131 0.59 12.53 -38.70
C VAL A 131 2.08 12.27 -38.90
N ASP A 132 2.88 12.81 -37.99
CA ASP A 132 4.33 12.57 -37.98
C ASP A 132 4.67 11.30 -37.19
N ALA A 133 5.24 10.31 -37.88
CA ALA A 133 5.65 9.04 -37.30
C ALA A 133 6.76 9.20 -36.26
N GLU A 134 7.68 10.15 -36.45
CA GLU A 134 8.82 10.31 -35.54
C GLU A 134 8.39 10.94 -34.21
N THR A 135 7.49 11.94 -34.25
CA THR A 135 6.86 12.47 -33.03
C THR A 135 6.11 11.38 -32.23
N ILE A 136 5.41 10.47 -32.92
CA ILE A 136 4.73 9.34 -32.24
C ILE A 136 5.76 8.38 -31.63
N ARG A 137 6.81 8.03 -32.38
CA ARG A 137 7.89 7.16 -31.93
C ARG A 137 8.55 7.71 -30.67
N ASP A 138 8.88 8.99 -30.67
CA ASP A 138 9.49 9.68 -29.54
C ASP A 138 8.56 9.71 -28.32
N ASN A 139 7.26 9.94 -28.53
CA ASN A 139 6.30 9.88 -27.44
C ASN A 139 6.21 8.47 -26.83
N ILE A 140 6.09 7.43 -27.66
CA ILE A 140 6.06 6.04 -27.20
C ILE A 140 7.33 5.72 -26.39
N ARG A 141 8.52 6.03 -26.93
CA ARG A 141 9.79 5.80 -26.24
C ARG A 141 9.87 6.54 -24.91
N ARG A 142 9.48 7.80 -24.88
CA ARG A 142 9.46 8.63 -23.66
C ARG A 142 8.56 8.04 -22.59
N GLU A 143 7.34 7.64 -22.95
CA GLU A 143 6.37 7.07 -22.00
C GLU A 143 6.81 5.69 -21.50
N LEU A 144 7.36 4.83 -22.36
CA LEU A 144 7.89 3.54 -21.91
C LEU A 144 9.12 3.70 -21.00
N ALA A 145 9.99 4.68 -21.28
CA ALA A 145 11.08 5.03 -20.37
C ALA A 145 10.57 5.62 -19.04
N ALA A 146 9.48 6.39 -19.06
CA ALA A 146 8.81 6.86 -17.85
C ALA A 146 8.24 5.68 -17.04
N ALA A 147 7.62 4.70 -17.69
CA ALA A 147 7.14 3.48 -17.05
C ALA A 147 8.28 2.76 -16.31
N GLU A 148 9.45 2.60 -16.95
CA GLU A 148 10.60 1.94 -16.31
C GLU A 148 11.14 2.73 -15.10
N ARG A 149 11.15 4.07 -15.18
CA ARG A 149 11.50 4.91 -14.02
C ARG A 149 10.51 4.75 -12.86
N ILE A 150 9.20 4.76 -13.16
CA ILE A 150 8.15 4.55 -12.15
C ILE A 150 8.27 3.16 -11.52
N ARG A 151 8.55 2.14 -12.33
CA ARG A 151 8.81 0.76 -11.87
C ARG A 151 9.94 0.74 -10.85
N LYS A 152 11.11 1.32 -11.17
CA LYS A 152 12.26 1.39 -10.27
C LYS A 152 11.92 2.10 -8.95
N GLN A 153 11.25 3.24 -9.01
CA GLN A 153 10.79 3.95 -7.81
C GLN A 153 9.81 3.12 -6.96
N CYS A 154 8.93 2.34 -7.58
CA CYS A 154 8.03 1.46 -6.86
C CYS A 154 8.79 0.31 -6.18
N LEU A 155 9.80 -0.26 -6.86
CA LEU A 155 10.66 -1.32 -6.31
C LEU A 155 11.43 -0.84 -5.09
N GLU A 156 12.02 0.36 -5.13
CA GLU A 156 12.70 1.00 -3.98
C GLU A 156 11.77 1.18 -2.77
N ASN A 157 10.46 1.25 -3.00
CA ASN A 157 9.46 1.38 -1.94
C ASN A 157 8.93 0.04 -1.42
N LYS A 158 9.20 -1.08 -2.09
CA LYS A 158 8.78 -2.40 -1.62
C LYS A 158 9.72 -2.90 -0.52
N LEU A 159 9.20 -3.81 0.30
CA LEU A 159 9.96 -4.49 1.33
C LEU A 159 10.67 -5.71 0.74
N GLU A 160 11.96 -5.81 1.00
CA GLU A 160 12.72 -7.05 0.82
C GLU A 160 12.42 -7.97 2.01
N LEU A 161 11.36 -8.79 1.87
CA LEU A 161 11.02 -9.86 2.80
C LEU A 161 10.79 -11.14 2.01
N SER A 162 11.42 -12.23 2.45
CA SER A 162 11.05 -13.55 1.97
C SER A 162 9.63 -13.90 2.41
N TRP A 163 9.01 -14.85 1.71
CA TRP A 163 7.67 -15.33 2.07
C TRP A 163 7.65 -15.96 3.48
N ALA A 164 8.73 -16.60 3.91
CA ALA A 164 8.84 -17.19 5.25
C ALA A 164 8.90 -16.11 6.34
N GLU A 165 9.72 -15.08 6.17
CA GLU A 165 9.79 -13.96 7.12
C GLU A 165 8.46 -13.20 7.20
N TYR A 166 7.80 -13.00 6.06
CA TYR A 166 6.47 -12.40 6.03
C TYR A 166 5.45 -13.23 6.82
N LYS A 167 5.44 -14.56 6.65
CA LYS A 167 4.55 -15.45 7.41
C LYS A 167 4.76 -15.32 8.92
N GLU A 168 6.00 -15.35 9.38
CA GLU A 168 6.31 -15.19 10.81
C GLU A 168 5.87 -13.84 11.36
N LEU A 169 6.06 -12.76 10.58
CA LEU A 169 5.58 -11.44 10.95
C LEU A 169 4.06 -11.40 11.08
N ILE A 170 3.34 -11.98 10.13
CA ILE A 170 1.87 -12.08 10.16
C ILE A 170 1.42 -12.92 11.34
N ASN A 171 2.07 -14.04 11.68
CA ASN A 171 1.75 -14.85 12.85
C ASN A 171 1.81 -14.04 14.16
N GLY A 172 2.83 -13.19 14.31
CA GLY A 172 2.92 -12.28 15.45
C GLY A 172 1.82 -11.22 15.46
N PHE A 173 1.47 -10.68 14.29
CA PHE A 173 0.38 -9.72 14.16
C PHE A 173 -0.99 -10.31 14.46
N ILE A 174 -1.26 -11.55 14.03
CA ILE A 174 -2.51 -12.25 14.31
C ILE A 174 -2.73 -12.42 15.82
N ARG A 175 -1.71 -12.88 16.56
CA ARG A 175 -1.80 -12.98 18.03
C ARG A 175 -2.15 -11.64 18.66
N ARG A 176 -1.43 -10.59 18.27
CA ARG A 176 -1.69 -9.24 18.75
C ARG A 176 -3.10 -8.76 18.40
N ILE A 177 -3.63 -9.11 17.23
CA ILE A 177 -5.00 -8.76 16.86
C ILE A 177 -6.00 -9.46 17.77
N MET A 178 -5.81 -10.76 18.04
CA MET A 178 -6.68 -11.54 18.94
C MET A 178 -6.63 -10.98 20.37
N ASP A 179 -5.44 -10.66 20.89
CA ASP A 179 -5.25 -10.05 22.22
C ASP A 179 -5.96 -8.70 22.37
N ASN A 180 -6.12 -7.96 21.27
CA ASN A 180 -6.70 -6.62 21.25
C ASN A 180 -8.04 -6.60 20.52
N TYR A 181 -8.66 -7.75 20.28
CA TYR A 181 -9.97 -7.79 19.64
C TYR A 181 -11.00 -7.15 20.55
N VAL A 182 -11.89 -6.35 19.98
CA VAL A 182 -12.98 -5.69 20.68
C VAL A 182 -14.25 -6.17 20.00
N THR A 183 -15.16 -6.79 20.75
CA THR A 183 -16.42 -7.26 20.19
C THR A 183 -17.31 -6.08 19.81
N ILE A 184 -18.40 -6.35 19.11
CA ILE A 184 -19.38 -5.31 18.75
C ILE A 184 -19.98 -4.72 20.03
N GLU A 185 -20.43 -5.58 20.94
CA GLU A 185 -21.09 -5.22 22.20
C GLU A 185 -20.17 -4.36 23.07
N GLU A 186 -18.88 -4.72 23.15
CA GLU A 186 -17.88 -3.93 23.86
C GLU A 186 -17.67 -2.56 23.21
N TYR A 187 -17.65 -2.50 21.88
CA TYR A 187 -17.47 -1.26 21.14
C TYR A 187 -18.67 -0.32 21.30
N GLU A 188 -19.89 -0.85 21.20
CA GLU A 188 -21.14 -0.13 21.43
C GLU A 188 -21.19 0.45 22.83
N SER A 189 -20.90 -0.38 23.85
CA SER A 189 -20.88 0.02 25.26
C SER A 189 -19.87 1.14 25.55
N ARG A 190 -18.69 1.12 24.92
CA ARG A 190 -17.64 2.12 25.15
C ARG A 190 -17.88 3.45 24.44
N HIS A 191 -18.59 3.43 23.31
CA HIS A 191 -18.69 4.59 22.43
C HIS A 191 -20.11 5.13 22.26
N GLY A 192 -21.12 4.50 22.86
CA GLY A 192 -22.52 4.88 22.73
C GLY A 192 -23.01 4.79 21.28
N TRP A 193 -22.44 3.85 20.53
CA TRP A 193 -22.77 3.60 19.13
C TRP A 193 -23.71 2.39 19.06
N GLU A 194 -24.59 2.36 18.07
CA GLU A 194 -25.47 1.21 17.79
C GLU A 194 -25.28 0.79 16.33
N ILE A 195 -25.13 -0.51 16.10
CA ILE A 195 -25.16 -1.09 14.76
C ILE A 195 -26.52 -0.82 14.12
N LYS A 196 -26.52 0.04 13.10
CA LYS A 196 -27.65 0.21 12.17
C LYS A 196 -27.37 -0.56 10.88
N ALA A 197 -27.20 -1.87 10.98
CA ALA A 197 -27.03 -2.72 9.81
C ALA A 197 -28.41 -3.16 9.30
N SER A 198 -29.01 -2.37 8.41
CA SER A 198 -30.25 -2.74 7.70
C SER A 198 -29.97 -3.47 6.38
N ILE A 199 -28.84 -4.18 6.29
CA ILE A 199 -28.34 -4.77 5.03
C ILE A 199 -28.43 -6.28 5.12
N ASP A 200 -29.11 -6.87 4.14
CA ASP A 200 -29.20 -8.31 3.96
C ASP A 200 -27.79 -8.90 3.73
N GLY A 201 -27.38 -9.87 4.56
CA GLY A 201 -26.05 -10.49 4.50
C GLY A 201 -24.97 -9.91 5.43
N TRP A 202 -25.32 -9.09 6.42
CA TRP A 202 -24.42 -8.75 7.52
C TRP A 202 -24.31 -9.90 8.53
N SER A 203 -23.09 -10.22 8.97
CA SER A 203 -22.83 -11.07 10.15
C SER A 203 -21.68 -10.52 11.00
N GLU A 204 -21.58 -10.98 12.25
CA GLU A 204 -20.47 -10.65 13.14
C GLU A 204 -19.11 -11.11 12.59
N ASP A 205 -19.09 -12.18 11.81
CA ASP A 205 -17.90 -12.61 11.08
C ASP A 205 -17.43 -11.55 10.07
N ASN A 206 -18.35 -10.85 9.39
CA ASN A 206 -17.96 -9.73 8.52
C ASN A 206 -17.26 -8.62 9.32
N TYR A 207 -17.71 -8.35 10.55
CA TYR A 207 -17.06 -7.40 11.45
C TYR A 207 -15.66 -7.90 11.85
N ALA A 208 -15.53 -9.15 12.30
CA ALA A 208 -14.26 -9.75 12.69
C ALA A 208 -13.25 -9.77 11.53
N ILE A 209 -13.65 -10.21 10.33
CA ILE A 209 -12.82 -10.18 9.13
C ILE A 209 -12.34 -8.76 8.85
N LYS A 210 -13.23 -7.77 8.88
CA LYS A 210 -12.88 -6.37 8.64
C LYS A 210 -11.91 -5.84 9.69
N TYR A 211 -12.09 -6.21 10.95
CA TYR A 211 -11.20 -5.88 12.06
C TYR A 211 -9.79 -6.42 11.78
N PHE A 212 -9.68 -7.73 11.51
CA PHE A 212 -8.41 -8.38 11.19
C PHE A 212 -7.72 -7.73 9.99
N CYS A 213 -8.42 -7.56 8.87
CA CYS A 213 -7.86 -7.00 7.66
C CYS A 213 -7.33 -5.57 7.88
N ARG A 214 -8.08 -4.72 8.60
CA ARG A 214 -7.66 -3.36 8.91
C ARG A 214 -6.43 -3.32 9.81
N CYS A 215 -6.40 -4.16 10.84
CA CYS A 215 -5.27 -4.26 11.76
C CYS A 215 -4.01 -4.78 11.06
N LEU A 216 -4.12 -5.83 10.24
CA LEU A 216 -3.00 -6.39 9.46
C LEU A 216 -2.39 -5.34 8.54
N THR A 217 -3.21 -4.58 7.79
CA THR A 217 -2.71 -3.48 6.96
C THR A 217 -2.04 -2.41 7.80
N GLY A 218 -2.64 -2.01 8.92
CA GLY A 218 -2.07 -1.01 9.82
C GLY A 218 -0.72 -1.43 10.41
N TYR A 219 -0.61 -2.67 10.86
CA TYR A 219 0.62 -3.22 11.44
C TYR A 219 1.73 -3.34 10.40
N MET A 220 1.43 -3.79 9.18
CA MET A 220 2.41 -3.80 8.09
C MET A 220 2.88 -2.39 7.71
N LEU A 221 1.97 -1.41 7.63
CA LEU A 221 2.36 -0.02 7.35
C LEU A 221 3.21 0.58 8.48
N ASN A 222 2.89 0.27 9.74
CA ASN A 222 3.70 0.69 10.89
C ASN A 222 5.09 0.03 10.84
N TYR A 223 5.16 -1.27 10.53
CA TYR A 223 6.42 -2.00 10.37
C TYR A 223 7.31 -1.36 9.30
N ILE A 224 6.74 -0.99 8.15
CA ILE A 224 7.45 -0.25 7.08
C ILE A 224 7.93 1.10 7.60
N ARG A 225 7.03 1.90 8.19
CA ARG A 225 7.34 3.24 8.69
C ARG A 225 8.49 3.23 9.70
N ASP A 226 8.51 2.24 10.58
CA ASP A 226 9.46 2.18 11.68
C ASP A 226 10.85 1.71 11.22
N ARG A 227 10.94 0.99 10.09
CA ARG A 227 12.21 0.59 9.45
C ARG A 227 12.75 1.57 8.43
N ARG A 228 11.92 2.46 7.89
CA ARG A 228 12.38 3.50 6.96
C ARG A 228 13.14 4.61 7.71
N PRO A 229 14.27 5.10 7.18
CA PRO A 229 14.98 6.24 7.76
C PRO A 229 14.03 7.44 7.76
N LYS A 230 13.80 8.02 8.94
CA LYS A 230 12.94 9.19 9.09
C LYS A 230 13.69 10.41 8.54
N PRO A 231 13.11 11.18 7.60
CA PRO A 231 13.77 12.37 7.08
C PRO A 231 14.07 13.34 8.22
N LEU A 232 15.29 13.87 8.23
CA LEU A 232 15.70 14.87 9.21
C LEU A 232 14.92 16.16 8.98
N LYS A 233 14.02 16.50 9.90
CA LYS A 233 13.26 17.74 9.82
C LYS A 233 14.15 18.89 10.31
N ARG A 234 14.28 19.93 9.50
CA ARG A 234 15.09 21.13 9.78
C ARG A 234 14.19 22.36 9.93
N LYS A 235 14.57 23.28 10.82
CA LYS A 235 13.95 24.60 10.93
C LYS A 235 14.92 25.60 11.57
N PRO A 236 14.76 26.91 11.33
CA PRO A 236 15.59 27.93 11.95
C PRO A 236 15.28 28.08 13.45
N CYS A 237 16.31 28.38 14.23
CA CYS A 237 16.17 28.77 15.63
C CYS A 237 15.57 30.16 15.76
N ILE A 238 14.59 30.36 16.65
CA ILE A 238 13.99 31.68 16.89
C ILE A 238 14.99 32.72 17.44
N VAL A 239 16.10 32.29 18.05
CA VAL A 239 17.08 33.20 18.69
C VAL A 239 18.26 33.49 17.78
N CYS A 240 18.93 32.46 17.25
CA CYS A 240 20.13 32.64 16.42
C CYS A 240 19.87 32.50 14.92
N SER A 241 18.64 32.19 14.49
CA SER A 241 18.25 31.94 13.09
C SER A 241 18.97 30.78 12.40
N GLU A 242 19.93 30.11 13.05
CA GLU A 242 20.60 28.92 12.50
C GLU A 242 19.64 27.74 12.37
N GLU A 243 19.77 27.00 11.28
CA GLU A 243 19.01 25.77 11.07
C GLU A 243 19.45 24.67 12.03
N PHE A 244 18.48 23.98 12.63
CA PHE A 244 18.75 22.82 13.46
C PHE A 244 17.77 21.69 13.19
N ILE A 245 18.21 20.47 13.46
CA ILE A 245 17.39 19.27 13.33
C ILE A 245 16.46 19.18 14.54
N TYR A 246 15.16 19.00 14.27
CA TYR A 246 14.14 18.87 15.31
C TYR A 246 13.41 17.53 15.25
N LYS A 247 13.22 16.91 16.42
CA LYS A 247 12.43 15.66 16.58
C LYS A 247 10.95 15.93 16.88
N SER A 248 10.63 17.13 17.37
CA SER A 248 9.27 17.57 17.70
C SER A 248 9.04 18.99 17.21
N SER A 249 7.88 19.24 16.58
CA SER A 249 7.50 20.57 16.09
C SER A 249 7.51 21.63 17.19
N LYS A 250 7.34 21.22 18.45
CA LYS A 250 7.39 22.09 19.64
C LYS A 250 8.79 22.61 19.99
N LYS A 251 9.88 22.01 19.51
CA LYS A 251 11.26 22.46 19.83
C LYS A 251 11.54 23.77 19.11
N GLN A 252 11.56 24.91 19.78
CA GLN A 252 11.70 26.25 19.17
C GLN A 252 13.15 26.75 18.99
N TYR A 253 14.07 26.17 19.75
CA TYR A 253 15.45 26.64 19.85
C TYR A 253 16.44 25.53 19.47
N CYS A 254 17.59 25.91 18.89
CA CYS A 254 18.74 25.02 18.83
C CYS A 254 19.23 24.69 20.26
N ASP A 255 19.99 23.61 20.42
CA ASP A 255 20.41 23.14 21.75
C ASP A 255 21.26 24.19 22.53
N PRO A 256 22.18 24.94 21.88
CA PRO A 256 22.87 26.07 22.53
C PRO A 256 21.92 27.15 23.05
N CYS A 257 21.03 27.67 22.20
CA CYS A 257 20.09 28.73 22.58
C CYS A 257 19.11 28.27 23.67
N LYS A 258 18.68 27.01 23.62
CA LYS A 258 17.84 26.41 24.67
C LYS A 258 18.55 26.42 26.02
N ARG A 259 19.82 26.01 26.05
CA ARG A 259 20.64 25.99 27.27
C ARG A 259 20.85 27.41 27.82
N GLY A 260 21.12 28.39 26.96
CA GLY A 260 21.24 29.80 27.35
C GLY A 260 19.96 30.35 27.99
N LYS A 261 18.79 30.13 27.37
CA LYS A 261 17.48 30.51 27.93
C LYS A 261 17.20 29.85 29.27
N GLN A 262 17.55 28.57 29.42
CA GLN A 262 17.35 27.83 30.67
C GLN A 262 18.21 28.41 31.81
N LEU A 263 19.48 28.74 31.55
CA LEU A 263 20.36 29.39 32.52
C LEU A 263 19.82 30.76 32.92
N GLN A 264 19.42 31.59 31.96
CA GLN A 264 18.81 32.90 32.25
C GLN A 264 17.58 32.78 33.14
N TRP A 265 16.70 31.83 32.85
CA TRP A 265 15.50 31.58 33.66
C TRP A 265 15.86 31.11 35.08
N GLN A 266 16.85 30.23 35.23
CA GLN A 266 17.34 29.79 36.54
C GLN A 266 17.92 30.97 37.36
N THR A 267 18.76 31.81 36.75
CA THR A 267 19.32 33.01 37.39
C THR A 267 18.22 33.99 37.80
N GLN A 268 17.24 34.26 36.93
CA GLN A 268 16.10 35.13 37.25
C GLN A 268 15.24 34.57 38.39
N SER A 269 14.99 33.25 38.40
CA SER A 269 14.23 32.58 39.45
C SER A 269 14.95 32.69 40.81
N MET A 270 16.26 32.43 40.84
CA MET A 270 17.08 32.57 42.06
C MET A 270 17.12 34.02 42.56
N ASN A 271 17.25 34.99 41.65
CA ASN A 271 17.22 36.41 42.00
C ASN A 271 15.86 36.86 42.54
N ARG A 272 14.74 36.30 42.03
CA ARG A 272 13.40 36.54 42.59
C ARG A 272 13.23 35.95 43.98
N LYS A 273 13.79 34.76 44.24
CA LYS A 273 13.77 34.14 45.57
C LYS A 273 14.59 34.91 46.59
N ARG A 274 15.72 35.50 46.19
CA ARG A 274 16.60 36.30 47.07
C ARG A 274 16.05 37.70 47.40
N LYS A 275 15.06 38.18 46.65
CA LYS A 275 14.39 39.48 46.85
C LYS A 275 13.09 39.38 47.67
N LYS A 276 12.69 38.17 48.05
CA LYS A 276 11.65 37.90 49.05
C LYS A 276 12.34 37.59 50.37
#